data_AF-A0A0U2INX3-F1
#
_entry.id   AF-A0A0U2INX3-F1
#
_cell.length_a   1.000
_cell.length_b   1.000
_cell.length_c   1.000
_cell.angle_alpha   90.00
_cell.angle_beta   90.00
_cell.angle_gamma   90.00
#
_symmetry.space_group_name_H-M   'P 1'
#
loop_
_entity.id
_entity.type
_entity.pdbx_description
1 polymer ?
#
loop_
_entity_poly.entity_id
_entity_poly.type
_entity_poly.pdbx_seq_one_letter_code
_entity_poly.pdbx_strand_id
1 'polypeptide(L)'
;MIVTAPSPIGHARVSLEADEAVHVLHSKSIIAYQGSPRNREDRFMDLGGAYRKKKWIRSRLQGPSMFVLGLPAGFSLEVLDIPERSSLLFDFRHVAFFTDGMTFKSKILKWKTVWITREWVRMQFNGPGKLGILTVGGMTSVQLDPVQPLFVDRTALIAYPEDASIRLSVYGNSLASQHMNVQWEIRGSGAVLIQTGSPDKQLEDKLTDDGFIKRLLREILPFGSVYIK
;
A
#
# COMPACT_ATOMS: atom_id res chain seq x y z
N MET A 1 -30.73 -14.11 -19.32
CA MET A 1 -29.26 -14.26 -19.17
C MET A 1 -28.94 -14.07 -17.70
N ILE A 2 -28.58 -15.15 -16.99
CA ILE A 2 -28.16 -15.07 -15.59
C ILE A 2 -26.63 -15.12 -15.61
N VAL A 3 -25.98 -14.00 -15.28
CA VAL A 3 -24.53 -13.91 -15.18
C VAL A 3 -24.19 -13.93 -13.69
N THR A 4 -23.56 -15.01 -13.25
CA THR A 4 -23.00 -15.12 -11.91
C THR A 4 -21.50 -14.81 -12.02
N ALA A 5 -21.13 -13.57 -11.71
CA ALA A 5 -19.73 -13.18 -11.59
C ALA A 5 -19.29 -13.29 -10.11
N PRO A 6 -18.03 -13.65 -9.82
CA PRO A 6 -17.52 -13.61 -8.44
C PRO A 6 -17.59 -12.19 -7.87
N SER A 7 -17.60 -12.09 -6.54
CA SER A 7 -17.54 -10.78 -5.87
C SER A 7 -16.31 -10.01 -6.39
N PRO A 8 -16.48 -8.75 -6.81
CA PRO A 8 -15.40 -7.98 -7.40
C PRO A 8 -14.33 -7.69 -6.35
N ILE A 9 -13.19 -8.37 -6.45
CA ILE A 9 -11.96 -8.05 -5.73
C ILE A 9 -11.13 -7.19 -6.67
N GLY A 10 -10.85 -5.94 -6.29
CA GLY A 10 -10.05 -5.02 -7.12
C GLY A 10 -10.56 -3.59 -7.21
N HIS A 11 -11.57 -3.21 -6.42
CA HIS A 11 -11.94 -1.81 -6.26
C HIS A 11 -12.41 -1.52 -4.83
N ALA A 12 -12.42 -0.23 -4.47
CA ALA A 12 -13.07 0.26 -3.27
C ALA A 12 -14.05 1.37 -3.65
N ARG A 13 -15.27 1.31 -3.10
CA ARG A 13 -16.29 2.36 -3.25
C ARG A 13 -16.28 3.23 -2.00
N VAL A 14 -16.22 4.54 -2.19
CA VAL A 14 -16.29 5.54 -1.12
C VAL A 14 -17.45 6.48 -1.40
N SER A 15 -18.33 6.64 -0.42
CA SER A 15 -19.42 7.62 -0.43
C SER A 15 -19.09 8.73 0.56
N LEU A 16 -19.41 9.97 0.21
CA LEU A 16 -19.21 11.15 1.05
C LEU A 16 -20.55 11.86 1.21
N GLU A 17 -20.94 12.11 2.46
CA GLU A 17 -22.08 12.95 2.82
C GLU A 17 -21.77 14.45 2.65
N ALA A 18 -22.78 15.31 2.69
CA ALA A 18 -22.67 16.72 2.27
C ALA A 18 -21.58 17.54 2.99
N ASP A 19 -21.22 17.19 4.22
CA ASP A 19 -20.20 17.82 5.07
C ASP A 19 -18.88 17.03 5.12
N GLU A 20 -18.78 15.92 4.41
CA GLU A 20 -17.60 15.07 4.38
C GLU A 20 -16.67 15.42 3.21
N ALA A 21 -15.37 15.28 3.47
CA ALA A 21 -14.35 15.40 2.45
C ALA A 21 -13.18 14.46 2.73
N VAL A 22 -12.52 14.02 1.65
CA VAL A 22 -11.32 13.19 1.70
C VAL A 22 -10.28 13.69 0.70
N HIS A 23 -9.01 13.47 1.02
CA HIS A 23 -7.88 13.71 0.14
C HIS A 23 -7.36 12.39 -0.39
N VAL A 24 -7.53 12.13 -1.67
CA VAL A 24 -7.02 10.94 -2.36
C VAL A 24 -5.61 11.21 -2.89
N LEU A 25 -4.63 10.39 -2.50
CA LEU A 25 -3.23 10.55 -2.90
C LEU A 25 -2.94 9.89 -4.26
N HIS A 26 -3.68 8.85 -4.63
CA HIS A 26 -3.55 8.18 -5.92
C HIS A 26 -4.68 8.62 -6.85
N SER A 27 -4.79 9.91 -7.17
CA SER A 27 -5.93 10.47 -7.92
C SER A 27 -6.23 9.78 -9.26
N LYS A 28 -5.21 9.20 -9.90
CA LYS A 28 -5.35 8.42 -11.15
C LYS A 28 -6.01 7.06 -10.96
N SER A 29 -6.11 6.55 -9.74
CA SER A 29 -6.83 5.31 -9.44
C SER A 29 -8.34 5.53 -9.28
N ILE A 30 -8.82 6.77 -9.29
CA ILE A 30 -10.26 7.05 -9.35
C ILE A 30 -10.76 6.66 -10.74
N ILE A 31 -11.48 5.55 -10.85
CA ILE A 31 -11.99 4.99 -12.10
C ILE A 31 -13.45 5.39 -12.38
N ALA A 32 -14.18 5.81 -11.36
CA ALA A 32 -15.52 6.38 -11.49
C ALA A 32 -15.76 7.44 -10.42
N TYR A 33 -16.54 8.46 -10.77
CA TYR A 33 -16.95 9.53 -9.86
C TYR A 33 -18.40 9.93 -10.18
N GLN A 34 -19.21 10.11 -9.15
CA GLN A 34 -20.60 10.55 -9.22
C GLN A 34 -20.79 11.68 -8.22
N GLY A 35 -21.10 12.87 -8.72
CA GLY A 35 -21.28 14.07 -7.89
C GLY A 35 -21.08 15.34 -8.71
N SER A 36 -21.19 16.50 -8.08
CA SER A 36 -20.87 17.77 -8.73
C SER A 36 -19.38 17.80 -9.13
N PRO A 37 -19.01 18.19 -10.36
CA PRO A 37 -17.61 18.36 -10.74
C PRO A 37 -16.89 19.41 -9.89
N ARG A 38 -17.62 20.38 -9.32
CA ARG A 38 -17.06 21.41 -8.43
C ARG A 38 -16.62 20.86 -7.07
N ASN A 39 -17.02 19.64 -6.73
CA ASN A 39 -16.65 19.00 -5.46
C ASN A 39 -15.28 18.31 -5.53
N ARG A 40 -14.57 18.38 -6.66
CA ARG A 40 -13.19 17.92 -6.80
C ARG A 40 -12.23 19.07 -6.95
N GLU A 41 -11.15 19.06 -6.18
CA GLU A 41 -10.04 20.00 -6.30
C GLU A 41 -8.70 19.26 -6.25
N ASP A 42 -7.89 19.43 -7.29
CA ASP A 42 -6.57 18.80 -7.39
C ASP A 42 -5.48 19.79 -6.98
N ARG A 43 -4.56 19.35 -6.12
CA ARG A 43 -3.41 20.16 -5.68
C ARG A 43 -2.13 19.34 -5.72
N PHE A 44 -1.00 20.01 -6.00
CA PHE A 44 0.30 19.38 -5.82
C PHE A 44 0.58 19.19 -4.33
N MET A 45 1.14 18.04 -3.98
CA MET A 45 1.65 17.78 -2.64
C MET A 45 3.06 18.33 -2.49
N ASP A 46 3.34 18.95 -1.34
CA ASP A 46 4.70 19.27 -0.95
C ASP A 46 5.36 18.04 -0.30
N LEU A 47 5.73 17.07 -1.15
CA LEU A 47 6.58 15.96 -0.76
C LEU A 47 8.04 16.42 -0.87
N GLY A 48 8.72 16.56 0.28
CA GLY A 48 10.08 17.11 0.33
C GLY A 48 11.09 16.43 -0.64
N GLY A 49 12.09 17.20 -1.09
CA GLY A 49 13.22 16.68 -1.87
C GLY A 49 12.89 16.23 -3.30
N ALA A 50 13.43 15.07 -3.71
CA ALA A 50 13.37 14.55 -5.10
C ALA A 50 11.94 14.27 -5.61
N TYR A 51 10.98 14.03 -4.71
CA TYR A 51 9.57 13.82 -5.07
C TYR A 51 8.87 15.11 -5.55
N ARG A 52 9.38 16.30 -5.22
CA ARG A 52 8.92 17.57 -5.83
C ARG A 52 9.02 17.53 -7.35
N LYS A 53 10.03 16.86 -7.92
CA LYS A 53 10.21 16.76 -9.39
C LYS A 53 9.13 15.92 -10.07
N LYS A 54 8.53 14.95 -9.36
CA LYS A 54 7.46 14.10 -9.89
C LYS A 54 6.07 14.72 -9.76
N LYS A 55 5.95 15.90 -9.11
CA LYS A 55 4.70 16.67 -8.97
C LYS A 55 3.52 15.79 -8.56
N TRP A 56 3.62 15.15 -7.40
CA TRP A 56 2.56 14.29 -6.91
C TRP A 56 1.27 15.08 -6.68
N ILE A 57 0.14 14.62 -7.21
CA ILE A 57 -1.15 15.30 -7.14
C ILE A 57 -2.01 14.60 -6.10
N ARG A 58 -2.58 15.35 -5.17
CA ARG A 58 -3.70 14.91 -4.34
C ARG A 58 -5.00 15.49 -4.88
N SER A 59 -6.07 14.72 -4.81
CA SER A 59 -7.42 15.17 -5.14
C SER A 59 -8.24 15.27 -3.86
N ARG A 60 -8.69 16.47 -3.50
CA ARG A 60 -9.71 16.67 -2.48
C ARG A 60 -11.07 16.43 -3.12
N LEU A 61 -11.84 15.50 -2.59
CA LEU A 61 -13.21 15.18 -2.99
C LEU A 61 -14.15 15.55 -1.84
N GLN A 62 -15.26 16.20 -2.15
CA GLN A 62 -16.27 16.65 -1.19
C GLN A 62 -17.62 16.01 -1.48
N GLY A 63 -18.42 15.78 -0.45
CA GLY A 63 -19.78 15.32 -0.63
C GLY A 63 -20.76 16.45 -1.00
N PRO A 64 -22.01 16.11 -1.34
CA PRO A 64 -22.46 14.74 -1.57
C PRO A 64 -21.86 14.18 -2.86
N SER A 65 -21.14 13.06 -2.76
CA SER A 65 -20.52 12.40 -3.91
C SER A 65 -20.16 10.95 -3.61
N MET A 66 -19.85 10.20 -4.66
CA MET A 66 -19.36 8.84 -4.58
C MET A 66 -18.23 8.67 -5.60
N PHE A 67 -17.22 7.89 -5.25
CA PHE A 67 -16.18 7.49 -6.19
C PHE A 67 -15.75 6.05 -6.00
N VAL A 68 -15.18 5.50 -7.07
CA VAL A 68 -14.62 4.15 -7.10
C VAL A 68 -13.13 4.26 -7.35
N LEU A 69 -12.34 3.68 -6.44
CA LEU A 69 -10.91 3.48 -6.61
C LEU A 69 -10.67 2.11 -7.25
N GLY A 70 -10.01 2.07 -8.40
CA GLY A 70 -9.44 0.85 -8.94
C GLY A 70 -8.20 0.46 -8.13
N LEU A 71 -8.17 -0.75 -7.60
CA LEU A 71 -7.05 -1.29 -6.86
C LEU A 71 -6.21 -2.18 -7.79
N PRO A 72 -4.87 -2.17 -7.68
CA PRO A 72 -4.06 -3.14 -8.40
C PRO A 72 -4.42 -4.57 -8.00
N ALA A 73 -4.12 -5.55 -8.87
CA ALA A 73 -4.39 -6.95 -8.58
C ALA A 73 -3.71 -7.39 -7.27
N GLY A 74 -4.45 -8.11 -6.43
CA GLY A 74 -3.98 -8.56 -5.11
C GLY A 74 -3.98 -7.50 -4.02
N PHE A 75 -4.29 -6.24 -4.33
CA PHE A 75 -4.41 -5.19 -3.34
C PHE A 75 -5.82 -5.09 -2.78
N SER A 76 -5.90 -4.78 -1.49
CA SER A 76 -7.10 -4.41 -0.77
C SER A 76 -6.96 -3.01 -0.18
N LEU A 77 -8.07 -2.46 0.33
CA LEU A 77 -8.10 -1.21 1.05
C LEU A 77 -8.54 -1.48 2.49
N GLU A 78 -7.71 -1.08 3.44
CA GLU A 78 -8.04 -1.06 4.87
C GLU A 78 -8.14 0.36 5.38
N VAL A 79 -8.92 0.58 6.43
CA VAL A 79 -9.13 1.92 7.00
C VAL A 79 -8.65 1.92 8.44
N LEU A 80 -7.74 2.84 8.75
CA LEU A 80 -7.18 3.04 10.07
C LEU A 80 -7.68 4.36 10.67
N ASP A 81 -8.14 4.33 11.92
CA ASP A 81 -8.41 5.54 12.68
C ASP A 81 -7.09 6.15 13.16
N ILE A 82 -6.88 7.43 12.86
CA ILE A 82 -5.70 8.19 13.27
C ILE A 82 -6.11 9.13 14.41
N PRO A 83 -5.50 9.00 15.59
CA PRO A 83 -5.78 9.88 16.71
C PRO A 83 -5.20 11.29 16.49
N GLU A 84 -5.55 12.24 17.36
CA GLU A 84 -5.02 13.62 17.36
C GLU A 84 -3.50 13.70 17.27
N ARG A 85 -2.80 12.74 17.90
CA ARG A 85 -1.35 12.63 17.86
C ARG A 85 -0.95 11.20 17.55
N SER A 86 -0.37 10.99 16.38
CA SER A 86 0.21 9.70 16.00
C SER A 86 1.73 9.80 15.89
N SER A 87 2.42 8.79 16.41
CA SER A 87 3.85 8.63 16.20
C SER A 87 4.18 7.84 14.92
N LEU A 88 3.19 7.31 14.19
CA LEU A 88 3.45 6.43 13.05
C LEU A 88 3.94 7.19 11.81
N LEU A 89 5.02 6.67 11.23
CA LEU A 89 5.61 7.09 9.97
C LEU A 89 5.23 6.11 8.86
N PHE A 90 4.30 6.53 7.99
CA PHE A 90 3.77 5.73 6.89
C PHE A 90 4.63 5.86 5.63
N ASP A 91 4.76 4.78 4.87
CA ASP A 91 5.07 4.92 3.45
C ASP A 91 3.90 5.58 2.73
N PHE A 92 4.13 6.71 2.08
CA PHE A 92 3.06 7.41 1.36
C PHE A 92 2.48 6.58 0.20
N ARG A 93 3.23 5.61 -0.35
CA ARG A 93 2.77 4.76 -1.45
C ARG A 93 1.64 3.84 -1.02
N HIS A 94 1.63 3.44 0.26
CA HIS A 94 0.55 2.66 0.85
C HIS A 94 -0.66 3.51 1.21
N VAL A 95 -0.61 4.84 1.16
CA VAL A 95 -1.75 5.68 1.54
C VAL A 95 -2.64 5.95 0.33
N ALA A 96 -3.89 5.47 0.37
CA ALA A 96 -4.93 5.75 -0.62
C ALA A 96 -5.55 7.13 -0.42
N PHE A 97 -6.03 7.39 0.80
CA PHE A 97 -6.70 8.64 1.15
C PHE A 97 -6.58 8.96 2.64
N PHE A 98 -6.86 10.20 3.01
CA PHE A 98 -7.13 10.61 4.39
C PHE A 98 -8.33 11.56 4.47
N THR A 99 -9.07 11.58 5.58
CA THR A 99 -10.22 12.49 5.76
C THR A 99 -9.77 13.94 5.94
N ASP A 100 -10.61 14.88 5.52
CA ASP A 100 -10.36 16.31 5.71
C ASP A 100 -10.27 16.67 7.20
N GLY A 101 -9.54 17.74 7.52
CA GLY A 101 -9.24 18.13 8.90
C GLY A 101 -7.98 17.47 9.49
N MET A 102 -7.51 16.35 8.93
CA MET A 102 -6.23 15.76 9.31
C MET A 102 -5.05 16.62 8.83
N THR A 103 -3.96 16.59 9.60
CA THR A 103 -2.68 17.20 9.21
C THR A 103 -1.63 16.14 8.93
N PHE A 104 -0.62 16.47 8.12
CA PHE A 104 0.50 15.57 7.90
C PHE A 104 1.83 16.32 7.81
N LYS A 105 2.91 15.59 8.10
CA LYS A 105 4.30 16.07 7.95
C LYS A 105 5.13 15.04 7.18
N SER A 106 5.86 15.51 6.18
CA SER A 106 6.84 14.72 5.46
C SER A 106 8.13 14.63 6.28
N LYS A 107 8.62 13.41 6.52
CA LYS A 107 9.88 13.14 7.23
C LYS A 107 10.88 12.52 6.26
N ILE A 108 12.02 13.18 6.09
CA ILE A 108 13.12 12.68 5.27
C ILE A 108 14.04 11.83 6.14
N LEU A 109 14.27 10.58 5.76
CA LEU A 109 15.16 9.69 6.48
C LEU A 109 16.63 10.05 6.22
N LYS A 110 17.45 10.11 7.28
CA LYS A 110 18.87 10.49 7.21
C LYS A 110 19.70 9.42 6.46
N TRP A 111 20.72 9.89 5.74
CA TRP A 111 21.41 9.15 4.69
C TRP A 111 22.36 8.05 5.19
N LYS A 112 22.13 6.84 4.66
CA LYS A 112 23.05 5.72 4.34
C LYS A 112 22.26 4.58 3.69
N THR A 113 21.00 4.44 4.08
CA THR A 113 20.03 3.46 3.58
C THR A 113 19.36 3.83 2.25
N VAL A 114 19.31 5.12 1.96
CA VAL A 114 18.32 5.69 1.05
C VAL A 114 18.69 5.54 -0.44
N TRP A 115 19.99 5.43 -0.74
CA TRP A 115 20.50 5.14 -2.09
C TRP A 115 20.06 3.76 -2.59
N ILE A 116 19.83 2.82 -1.67
CA ILE A 116 19.43 1.44 -1.96
C ILE A 116 17.91 1.32 -2.10
N THR A 117 17.15 1.99 -1.23
CA THR A 117 15.69 1.79 -1.19
C THR A 117 14.92 2.68 -2.15
N ARG A 118 15.47 3.83 -2.54
CA ARG A 118 14.70 4.90 -3.20
C ARG A 118 13.49 5.39 -2.36
N GLU A 119 13.44 5.06 -1.07
CA GLU A 119 12.40 5.40 -0.11
C GLU A 119 12.92 6.46 0.86
N TRP A 120 12.78 7.73 0.47
CA TRP A 120 13.40 8.85 1.16
C TRP A 120 12.42 9.59 2.08
N VAL A 121 11.12 9.37 1.90
CA VAL A 121 10.05 10.16 2.52
C VAL A 121 9.06 9.22 3.19
N ARG A 122 8.86 9.42 4.49
CA ARG A 122 7.74 8.88 5.24
C ARG A 122 6.78 10.02 5.60
N MET A 123 5.51 9.70 5.83
CA MET A 123 4.49 10.67 6.20
C MET A 123 3.97 10.35 7.59
N GLN A 124 3.96 11.36 8.47
CA GLN A 124 3.26 11.29 9.74
C GLN A 124 1.90 11.96 9.57
N PHE A 125 0.82 11.26 9.89
CA PHE A 125 -0.54 11.79 9.88
C PHE A 125 -1.03 12.02 11.30
N ASN A 126 -1.69 13.15 11.55
CA ASN A 126 -2.30 13.49 12.83
C ASN A 126 -3.77 13.84 12.60
N GLY A 127 -4.63 13.29 13.43
CA GLY A 127 -6.07 13.36 13.30
C GLY A 127 -6.73 14.38 14.25
N PRO A 128 -7.97 14.09 14.71
CA PRO A 128 -8.71 12.85 14.48
C PRO A 128 -9.11 12.68 13.00
N GLY A 129 -9.17 11.44 12.52
CA GLY A 129 -9.64 11.14 11.17
C GLY A 129 -9.34 9.72 10.72
N LYS A 130 -9.66 9.41 9.45
CA LYS A 130 -9.47 8.07 8.87
C LYS A 130 -8.42 8.10 7.77
N LEU A 131 -7.58 7.09 7.74
CA LEU A 131 -6.52 6.88 6.74
C LEU A 131 -6.81 5.58 5.98
N GLY A 132 -7.05 5.68 4.68
CA GLY A 132 -7.18 4.53 3.79
C GLY A 132 -5.81 4.01 3.38
N ILE A 133 -5.53 2.74 3.64
CA ILE A 133 -4.25 2.06 3.40
C ILE A 133 -4.44 0.96 2.35
N LEU A 134 -3.56 0.96 1.34
CA LEU A 134 -3.43 -0.08 0.34
C LEU A 134 -2.49 -1.17 0.84
N THR A 135 -2.97 -2.40 0.89
CA THR A 135 -2.20 -3.57 1.32
C THR A 135 -2.31 -4.68 0.29
N VAL A 136 -1.25 -5.48 0.15
CA VAL A 136 -1.34 -6.81 -0.45
C VAL A 136 -1.71 -7.77 0.66
N GLY A 137 -2.78 -8.54 0.48
CA GLY A 137 -3.35 -9.34 1.58
C GLY A 137 -4.02 -8.43 2.62
N GLY A 138 -3.73 -8.67 3.90
CA GLY A 138 -4.23 -7.86 5.01
C GLY A 138 -3.14 -7.03 5.69
N MET A 139 -3.52 -6.31 6.73
CA MET A 139 -2.63 -5.56 7.61
C MET A 139 -2.59 -6.20 8.98
N THR A 140 -1.41 -6.24 9.60
CA THR A 140 -1.28 -6.61 11.00
C THR A 140 -0.29 -5.70 11.72
N SER A 141 -0.42 -5.67 13.04
CA SER A 141 0.40 -4.87 13.94
C SER A 141 1.32 -5.78 14.74
N VAL A 142 2.60 -5.43 14.81
CA VAL A 142 3.60 -6.09 15.65
C VAL A 142 4.18 -5.09 16.63
N GLN A 143 4.17 -5.43 17.91
CA GLN A 143 4.72 -4.57 18.95
C GLN A 143 6.26 -4.63 18.93
N LEU A 144 6.91 -3.46 18.96
CA LEU A 144 8.36 -3.36 19.07
C LEU A 144 8.84 -3.60 20.49
N ASP A 145 10.05 -4.11 20.57
CA ASP A 145 10.86 -4.20 21.78
C ASP A 145 12.10 -3.29 21.65
N PRO A 146 12.50 -2.57 22.72
CA PRO A 146 13.64 -1.67 22.67
C PRO A 146 14.99 -2.40 22.55
N VAL A 147 15.06 -3.67 22.97
CA VAL A 147 16.28 -4.50 22.99
C VAL A 147 16.25 -5.53 21.86
N GLN A 148 15.16 -6.27 21.73
CA GLN A 148 15.00 -7.32 20.73
C GLN A 148 14.58 -6.74 19.37
N PRO A 149 15.41 -6.90 18.32
CA PRO A 149 15.07 -6.37 17.01
C PRO A 149 13.95 -7.16 16.36
N LEU A 150 12.99 -6.44 15.79
CA LEU A 150 12.05 -6.99 14.82
C LEU A 150 12.67 -6.89 13.42
N PHE A 151 12.64 -7.99 12.67
CA PHE A 151 13.01 -8.00 11.25
C PHE A 151 11.76 -8.09 10.40
N VAL A 152 11.55 -7.11 9.52
CA VAL A 152 10.39 -7.04 8.62
C VAL A 152 10.88 -7.01 7.18
N ASP A 153 10.27 -7.80 6.29
CA ASP A 153 10.59 -7.73 4.87
C ASP A 153 10.45 -6.30 4.38
N ARG A 154 11.42 -5.82 3.62
CA ARG A 154 11.44 -4.43 3.18
C ARG A 154 10.14 -4.02 2.48
N THR A 155 9.56 -4.92 1.70
CA THR A 155 8.33 -4.69 0.94
C THR A 155 7.06 -4.83 1.79
N ALA A 156 7.15 -5.45 2.96
CA ALA A 156 6.01 -5.65 3.85
C ALA A 156 5.78 -4.48 4.83
N LEU A 157 6.77 -3.60 5.03
CA LEU A 157 6.67 -2.51 6.02
C LEU A 157 5.79 -1.34 5.55
N ILE A 158 4.63 -1.17 6.17
CA ILE A 158 3.71 -0.05 5.91
C ILE A 158 4.08 1.17 6.76
N ALA A 159 4.19 1.01 8.08
CA ALA A 159 4.45 2.10 9.01
C ALA A 159 5.20 1.65 10.28
N TYR A 160 5.91 2.57 10.92
CA TYR A 160 6.61 2.32 12.18
C TYR A 160 6.67 3.61 13.05
N PRO A 161 6.91 3.51 14.36
CA PRO A 161 6.99 4.68 15.26
C PRO A 161 8.16 5.61 14.92
N GLU A 162 7.95 6.92 15.01
CA GLU A 162 8.92 7.96 14.66
C GLU A 162 10.24 7.86 15.44
N ASP A 163 10.17 7.43 16.69
CA ASP A 163 11.28 7.27 17.62
C ASP A 163 11.98 5.91 17.49
N ALA A 164 11.49 5.00 16.65
CA ALA A 164 12.12 3.70 16.44
C ALA A 164 13.44 3.83 15.65
N SER A 165 14.42 3.01 16.04
CA SER A 165 15.66 2.83 15.29
C SER A 165 15.43 1.84 14.16
N ILE A 166 15.81 2.22 12.94
CA ILE A 166 15.59 1.41 11.73
C ILE A 166 16.85 1.37 10.84
N ARG A 167 17.23 0.17 10.39
CA ARG A 167 18.30 -0.04 9.41
C ARG A 167 18.02 -1.22 8.49
N LEU A 168 18.63 -1.24 7.31
CA LEU A 168 18.60 -2.44 6.47
C LEU A 168 19.54 -3.49 7.04
N SER A 169 19.07 -4.74 7.05
CA SER A 169 19.81 -5.88 7.59
C SER A 169 19.33 -7.18 6.95
N VAL A 170 20.08 -8.25 7.19
CA VAL A 170 19.70 -9.65 6.97
C VAL A 170 19.88 -10.37 8.30
N TYR A 171 19.12 -11.43 8.54
CA TYR A 171 19.21 -12.21 9.78
C TYR A 171 19.45 -13.69 9.48
N GLY A 172 19.99 -14.42 10.45
CA GLY A 172 20.33 -15.83 10.32
C GLY A 172 21.77 -16.07 9.86
N ASN A 173 22.02 -17.26 9.32
CA ASN A 173 23.35 -17.70 8.90
C ASN A 173 23.71 -17.20 7.48
N SER A 174 24.91 -17.56 7.00
CA SER A 174 25.37 -17.18 5.67
C SER A 174 24.44 -17.64 4.54
N LEU A 175 23.80 -18.81 4.70
CA LEU A 175 22.85 -19.32 3.72
C LEU A 175 21.58 -18.46 3.67
N ALA A 176 21.02 -18.11 4.83
CA ALA A 176 19.89 -17.19 4.91
C ALA A 176 20.22 -15.85 4.24
N SER A 177 21.41 -15.32 4.50
CA SER A 177 21.91 -14.06 3.93
C SER A 177 21.98 -14.06 2.39
N GLN A 178 22.16 -15.23 1.77
CA GLN A 178 22.26 -15.37 0.30
C GLN A 178 20.89 -15.50 -0.38
N HIS A 179 19.89 -16.03 0.33
CA HIS A 179 18.59 -16.37 -0.25
C HIS A 179 17.44 -15.45 0.20
N MET A 180 17.65 -14.65 1.25
CA MET A 180 16.62 -13.77 1.78
C MET A 180 16.63 -12.39 1.12
N ASN A 181 15.44 -11.81 1.02
CA ASN A 181 15.31 -10.38 0.76
C ASN A 181 15.92 -9.57 1.89
N VAL A 182 16.40 -8.36 1.58
CA VAL A 182 16.82 -7.41 2.61
C VAL A 182 15.63 -7.06 3.50
N GLN A 183 15.88 -7.02 4.80
CA GLN A 183 14.90 -6.75 5.84
C GLN A 183 15.15 -5.37 6.46
N TRP A 184 14.12 -4.80 7.07
CA TRP A 184 14.24 -3.73 8.05
C TRP A 184 14.48 -4.35 9.43
N GLU A 185 15.62 -4.06 10.05
CA GLU A 185 15.84 -4.29 11.47
C GLU A 185 15.32 -3.06 12.23
N ILE A 186 14.33 -3.28 13.09
CA ILE A 186 13.61 -2.22 13.84
C ILE A 186 13.71 -2.50 15.33
N ARG A 187 14.08 -1.49 16.12
CA ARG A 187 14.03 -1.51 17.60
C ARG A 187 13.32 -0.26 18.11
N GLY A 188 12.61 -0.37 19.22
CA GLY A 188 11.94 0.77 19.84
C GLY A 188 10.71 0.35 20.63
N SER A 189 9.78 1.29 20.79
CA SER A 189 8.52 1.06 21.46
C SER A 189 7.35 1.45 20.55
N GLY A 190 6.22 0.77 20.69
CA GLY A 190 5.03 1.00 19.88
C GLY A 190 4.83 -0.02 18.77
N ALA A 191 3.77 0.18 18.00
CA ALA A 191 3.34 -0.76 16.96
C ALA A 191 4.00 -0.46 15.61
N VAL A 192 4.42 -1.51 14.91
CA VAL A 192 4.77 -1.50 13.49
C VAL A 192 3.62 -2.12 12.71
N LEU A 193 3.23 -1.47 11.61
CA LEU A 193 2.19 -1.97 10.69
C LEU A 193 2.87 -2.64 9.50
N ILE A 194 2.46 -3.87 9.22
CA ILE A 194 2.96 -4.67 8.10
C ILE A 194 1.81 -5.23 7.26
N GLN A 195 2.03 -5.34 5.95
CA GLN A 195 1.13 -6.11 5.09
C GLN A 195 1.48 -7.61 5.15
N THR A 196 0.48 -8.46 5.00
CA THR A 196 0.60 -9.93 5.18
C THR A 196 0.60 -10.71 3.87
N GLY A 197 0.34 -10.05 2.74
CA GLY A 197 0.42 -10.67 1.43
C GLY A 197 1.84 -11.17 1.14
N SER A 198 1.95 -12.43 0.74
CA SER A 198 3.24 -13.06 0.44
C SER A 198 3.90 -12.38 -0.77
N PRO A 199 5.15 -11.89 -0.64
CA PRO A 199 5.94 -11.47 -1.80
C PRO A 199 6.59 -12.68 -2.52
N ASP A 200 6.49 -13.89 -1.98
CA ASP A 200 7.17 -15.07 -2.48
C ASP A 200 6.42 -15.72 -3.65
N LYS A 201 6.83 -15.33 -4.87
CA LYS A 201 6.38 -15.96 -6.10
C LYS A 201 6.72 -17.45 -6.17
N GLN A 202 7.81 -17.91 -5.54
CA GLN A 202 8.14 -19.34 -5.55
C GLN A 202 7.16 -20.13 -4.68
N LEU A 203 6.74 -19.58 -3.55
CA LEU A 203 5.66 -20.16 -2.75
C LEU A 203 4.35 -20.14 -3.54
N GLU A 204 4.02 -19.04 -4.20
CA GLU A 204 2.85 -18.97 -5.09
C GLU A 204 2.93 -20.04 -6.19
N ASP A 205 4.06 -20.18 -6.88
CA ASP A 205 4.28 -21.18 -7.93
C ASP A 205 4.18 -22.62 -7.39
N LYS A 206 4.72 -22.90 -6.20
CA LYS A 206 4.64 -24.22 -5.55
C LYS A 206 3.24 -24.56 -5.06
N LEU A 207 2.49 -23.56 -4.57
CA LEU A 207 1.12 -23.76 -4.10
C LEU A 207 0.12 -23.80 -5.24
N THR A 208 0.40 -23.08 -6.33
CA THR A 208 -0.46 -23.12 -7.51
C THR A 208 -0.24 -24.39 -8.32
N ASP A 209 0.95 -25.04 -8.26
CA ASP A 209 1.38 -26.26 -8.98
C ASP A 209 0.61 -26.53 -10.30
N ASP A 210 0.41 -25.43 -11.00
CA ASP A 210 -0.44 -25.27 -12.18
C ASP A 210 0.39 -25.62 -13.42
N GLY A 211 1.68 -25.93 -13.23
CA GLY A 211 2.57 -26.43 -14.26
C GLY A 211 2.09 -27.76 -14.82
N PHE A 212 1.42 -28.59 -14.02
CA PHE A 212 0.82 -29.83 -14.49
C PHE A 212 -0.51 -29.58 -15.22
N ILE A 213 -1.41 -28.75 -14.66
CA ILE A 213 -2.72 -28.45 -15.24
C ILE A 213 -2.60 -27.64 -16.54
N LYS A 214 -1.70 -26.64 -16.62
CA LYS A 214 -1.44 -25.88 -17.85
C LYS A 214 -0.78 -26.74 -18.94
N ARG A 215 0.00 -27.75 -18.56
CA ARG A 215 0.60 -28.72 -19.50
C ARG A 215 -0.43 -29.72 -20.00
N LEU A 216 -1.29 -30.23 -19.11
CA LEU A 216 -2.45 -31.07 -19.47
C LEU A 216 -3.48 -30.32 -20.32
N LEU A 217 -3.84 -29.09 -20.00
CA LEU A 217 -4.76 -28.27 -20.81
C LEU A 217 -4.18 -27.98 -22.21
N ARG A 218 -2.86 -27.88 -22.34
CA ARG A 218 -2.19 -27.72 -23.64
C ARG A 218 -2.14 -29.03 -24.44
N GLU A 219 -2.10 -30.17 -23.77
CA GLU A 219 -2.09 -31.51 -24.40
C GLU A 219 -3.51 -32.02 -24.71
N ILE A 220 -4.54 -31.59 -23.97
CA ILE A 220 -5.95 -32.01 -24.12
C ILE A 220 -6.76 -31.07 -25.04
N LEU A 221 -6.21 -29.93 -25.47
CA LEU A 221 -6.81 -29.11 -26.54
C LEU A 221 -6.18 -29.47 -27.90
N PRO A 222 -6.69 -30.47 -28.64
CA PRO A 222 -6.52 -30.47 -30.08
C PRO A 222 -7.32 -29.28 -30.62
N PHE A 223 -6.81 -28.62 -31.67
CA PHE A 223 -7.45 -27.50 -32.38
C PHE A 223 -7.19 -26.08 -31.80
N GLY A 224 -5.95 -25.61 -31.97
CA GLY A 224 -5.61 -24.18 -31.96
C GLY A 224 -4.85 -23.72 -33.22
N SER A 225 -4.76 -24.57 -34.25
CA SER A 225 -4.11 -24.26 -35.53
C SER A 225 -5.06 -24.58 -36.67
N VAL A 226 -5.94 -23.65 -37.03
CA VAL A 226 -6.52 -23.57 -38.38
C VAL A 226 -6.67 -22.10 -38.77
N TYR A 227 -5.73 -21.66 -39.62
CA TYR A 227 -5.94 -20.57 -40.58
C TYR A 227 -7.04 -20.99 -41.56
N ILE A 228 -8.10 -20.20 -41.74
CA ILE A 228 -8.82 -20.06 -43.03
C ILE A 228 -9.29 -18.60 -43.17
N LYS A 229 -9.12 -18.09 -44.40
CA LYS A 229 -9.40 -16.75 -44.98
C LYS A 229 -10.51 -15.91 -44.37
#